data_AF-A0A7C1IZR7-F1
#
_entry.id   AF-A0A7C1IZR7-F1
#
_cell.length_a   1.000
_cell.length_b   1.000
_cell.length_c   1.000
_cell.angle_alpha   90.00
_cell.angle_beta   90.00
_cell.angle_gamma   90.00
#
_symmetry.space_group_name_H-M   'P 1'
#
loop_
_entity.id
_entity.type
_entity.pdbx_description
1 polymer ?
#
loop_
_entity_poly.entity_id
_entity_poly.type
_entity_poly.pdbx_seq_one_letter_code
_entity_poly.pdbx_strand_id
1 'polypeptide(L)'
;MKRRLGVALWCVVGLAASLFAVQTGMADSDVLTLRYLWAVLAIGVVAIGVMSLRRLSFREVFGPPPEPISLIISGLAALSVWAVAWWLMDGSNHLLEERAGLLPVPQFLAFIPDKLPGVDLASASYELQILFVVVLLPLLQAWLIWGLAQSELGVMIGRWRAAWVTGALFGAFNALIAVQDVEPAMPWGLASLGGYLLIGIVAALVVYLTGSAWAGFATHSTFVYASFALRDDLSREMLGKDYFDLAWLTLILLGVSGAAILLQVIRFRDPRPAEPERDSRRLGLRLYLPLALLLGAVIVMAALDIEARQ
;
A
#
# COMPACT_ATOMS: atom_id res chain seq x y z
N MET A 1 -8.27 -25.17 -19.65
CA MET A 1 -8.93 -24.94 -18.34
C MET A 1 -9.11 -23.43 -18.17
N LYS A 2 -10.35 -22.90 -18.08
CA LYS A 2 -10.59 -21.44 -18.06
C LYS A 2 -10.01 -20.81 -16.79
N ARG A 3 -9.00 -19.94 -16.90
CA ARG A 3 -8.53 -19.10 -15.78
C ARG A 3 -9.74 -18.32 -15.23
N ARG A 4 -10.07 -18.46 -13.95
CA ARG A 4 -11.14 -17.69 -13.30
C ARG A 4 -10.65 -16.25 -13.08
N LEU A 5 -10.78 -15.40 -14.11
CA LEU A 5 -10.44 -13.98 -14.03
C LEU A 5 -11.36 -13.25 -13.03
N GLY A 6 -10.80 -12.33 -12.26
CA GLY A 6 -11.48 -11.49 -11.28
C GLY A 6 -11.43 -12.02 -9.85
N VAL A 7 -10.95 -13.25 -9.61
CA VAL A 7 -10.89 -13.82 -8.26
C VAL A 7 -9.91 -13.05 -7.38
N ALA A 8 -8.73 -12.71 -7.89
CA ALA A 8 -7.74 -11.96 -7.11
C ALA A 8 -8.28 -10.57 -6.75
N LEU A 9 -8.97 -9.90 -7.66
CA LEU A 9 -9.56 -8.58 -7.40
C LEU A 9 -10.63 -8.64 -6.30
N TRP A 10 -11.55 -9.62 -6.38
CA TRP A 10 -12.55 -9.86 -5.35
C TRP A 10 -11.91 -10.16 -3.99
N CYS A 11 -10.87 -10.99 -3.97
CA CYS A 11 -10.12 -11.30 -2.77
C CYS A 11 -9.43 -10.08 -2.17
N VAL A 12 -8.78 -9.23 -2.96
CA VAL A 12 -8.14 -7.99 -2.48
C VAL A 12 -9.18 -7.06 -1.85
N VAL A 13 -10.30 -6.81 -2.54
CA VAL A 13 -11.33 -5.89 -2.05
C VAL A 13 -12.03 -6.44 -0.80
N GLY A 14 -12.42 -7.71 -0.82
CA GLY A 14 -13.05 -8.36 0.34
C GLY A 14 -12.12 -8.39 1.55
N LEU A 15 -10.83 -8.60 1.32
CA LEU A 15 -9.81 -8.56 2.36
C LEU A 15 -9.60 -7.14 2.90
N ALA A 16 -9.58 -6.12 2.06
CA ALA A 16 -9.47 -4.72 2.49
C ALA A 16 -10.61 -4.35 3.44
N ALA A 17 -11.85 -4.64 3.05
CA ALA A 17 -13.04 -4.35 3.86
C ALA A 17 -13.06 -5.16 5.17
N SER A 18 -12.68 -6.44 5.11
CA SER A 18 -12.65 -7.30 6.30
C SER A 18 -11.55 -6.86 7.28
N LEU A 19 -10.35 -6.56 6.78
CA LEU A 19 -9.25 -6.07 7.62
C LEU A 19 -9.57 -4.69 8.20
N PHE A 20 -10.20 -3.81 7.44
CA PHE A 20 -10.67 -2.53 7.96
C PHE A 20 -11.64 -2.73 9.14
N ALA A 21 -12.67 -3.56 8.97
CA ALA A 21 -13.62 -3.85 10.05
C ALA A 21 -12.95 -4.45 11.30
N VAL A 22 -11.96 -5.35 11.11
CA VAL A 22 -11.18 -5.92 12.22
C VAL A 22 -10.31 -4.86 12.89
N GLN A 23 -9.61 -4.02 12.12
CA GLN A 23 -8.75 -2.98 12.69
C GLN A 23 -9.54 -1.93 13.46
N THR A 24 -10.71 -1.52 12.96
CA THR A 24 -11.62 -0.61 13.67
C THR A 24 -12.21 -1.27 14.92
N GLY A 25 -12.62 -2.54 14.85
CA GLY A 25 -13.12 -3.26 16.04
C GLY A 25 -12.04 -3.55 17.09
N MET A 26 -10.75 -3.45 16.72
CA MET A 26 -9.60 -3.67 17.59
C MET A 26 -8.82 -2.38 17.88
N ALA A 27 -9.34 -1.20 17.53
CA ALA A 27 -8.64 0.07 17.65
C ALA A 27 -8.18 0.33 19.10
N ASP A 28 -9.09 0.11 20.06
CA ASP A 28 -8.84 0.27 21.50
C ASP A 28 -8.11 -0.93 22.17
N SER A 29 -7.64 -1.90 21.39
CA SER A 29 -6.99 -3.09 21.95
C SER A 29 -5.48 -2.94 22.09
N ASP A 30 -4.96 -3.29 23.27
CA ASP A 30 -3.53 -3.26 23.61
C ASP A 30 -2.68 -4.36 22.93
N VAL A 31 -3.24 -5.09 21.96
CA VAL A 31 -2.62 -6.31 21.37
C VAL A 31 -2.10 -6.03 19.95
N LEU A 32 -1.14 -5.12 19.84
CA LEU A 32 -0.62 -4.61 18.57
C LEU A 32 -0.01 -5.71 17.69
N THR A 33 0.82 -6.59 18.27
CA THR A 33 1.45 -7.68 17.50
C THR A 33 0.40 -8.60 16.88
N LEU A 34 -0.70 -8.86 17.60
CA LEU A 34 -1.80 -9.69 17.10
C LEU A 34 -2.53 -9.02 15.92
N ARG A 35 -2.71 -7.69 15.94
CA ARG A 35 -3.31 -6.92 14.83
C ARG A 35 -2.48 -7.07 13.54
N TYR A 36 -1.14 -6.97 13.64
CA TYR A 36 -0.25 -7.19 12.50
C TYR A 36 -0.21 -8.66 12.05
N LEU A 37 -0.14 -9.59 13.01
CA LEU A 37 -0.14 -11.02 12.72
C LEU A 37 -1.41 -11.43 11.97
N TRP A 38 -2.59 -10.93 12.38
CA TRP A 38 -3.84 -11.16 11.68
C TRP A 38 -3.82 -10.64 10.26
N ALA A 39 -3.30 -9.43 10.03
CA ALA A 39 -3.19 -8.87 8.68
C ALA A 39 -2.27 -9.73 7.79
N VAL A 40 -1.10 -10.14 8.29
CA VAL A 40 -0.18 -11.03 7.57
C VAL A 40 -0.80 -12.39 7.29
N LEU A 41 -1.42 -13.03 8.28
CA LEU A 41 -2.06 -14.32 8.09
C LEU A 41 -3.22 -14.24 7.09
N ALA A 42 -4.08 -13.22 7.19
CA ALA A 42 -5.21 -13.06 6.30
C ALA A 42 -4.77 -12.83 4.84
N ILE A 43 -3.81 -11.92 4.61
CA ILE A 43 -3.26 -11.69 3.27
C ILE A 43 -2.56 -12.95 2.74
N GLY A 44 -1.76 -13.62 3.57
CA GLY A 44 -1.03 -14.83 3.21
C GLY A 44 -1.95 -15.99 2.83
N VAL A 45 -2.96 -16.29 3.66
CA VAL A 45 -3.95 -17.34 3.39
C VAL A 45 -4.71 -17.07 2.11
N VAL A 46 -5.12 -15.81 1.88
CA VAL A 46 -5.82 -15.43 0.64
C VAL A 46 -4.91 -15.57 -0.58
N ALA A 47 -3.65 -15.10 -0.51
CA ALA A 47 -2.70 -15.20 -1.61
C ALA A 47 -2.39 -16.67 -1.97
N ILE A 48 -2.11 -17.51 -0.95
CA ILE A 48 -1.91 -18.95 -1.11
C ILE A 48 -3.17 -19.60 -1.69
N GLY A 49 -4.34 -19.30 -1.14
CA GLY A 49 -5.63 -19.85 -1.58
C GLY A 49 -5.91 -19.56 -3.05
N VAL A 50 -5.72 -18.30 -3.49
CA VAL A 50 -5.89 -17.93 -4.91
C VAL A 50 -4.86 -18.64 -5.78
N MET A 51 -3.59 -18.73 -5.36
CA MET A 51 -2.55 -19.44 -6.09
C MET A 51 -2.89 -20.93 -6.25
N SER A 52 -3.29 -21.61 -5.17
CA SER A 52 -3.67 -23.03 -5.16
C SER A 52 -4.92 -23.29 -6.01
N LEU A 53 -5.95 -22.44 -5.89
CA LEU A 53 -7.16 -22.55 -6.70
C LEU A 53 -6.88 -22.40 -8.20
N ARG A 54 -5.90 -21.56 -8.56
CA ARG A 54 -5.49 -21.31 -9.94
C ARG A 54 -4.35 -22.22 -10.42
N ARG A 55 -3.80 -23.06 -9.53
CA ARG A 55 -2.63 -23.92 -9.77
C ARG A 55 -1.44 -23.17 -10.37
N LEU A 56 -1.19 -21.97 -9.86
CA LEU A 56 -0.07 -21.14 -10.29
C LEU A 56 1.18 -21.52 -9.49
N SER A 57 2.33 -21.49 -10.14
CA SER A 57 3.63 -21.57 -9.49
C SER A 57 4.07 -20.21 -8.96
N PHE A 58 4.95 -20.20 -7.95
CA PHE A 58 5.52 -18.98 -7.41
C PHE A 58 6.16 -18.09 -8.48
N ARG A 59 6.85 -18.70 -9.46
CA ARG A 59 7.48 -18.00 -10.58
C ARG A 59 6.47 -17.35 -11.52
N GLU A 60 5.30 -17.95 -11.73
CA GLU A 60 4.24 -17.35 -12.55
C GLU A 60 3.61 -16.13 -11.87
N VAL A 61 3.62 -16.10 -10.54
CA VAL A 61 3.00 -15.01 -9.78
C VAL A 61 3.97 -13.85 -9.58
N PHE A 62 5.20 -14.12 -9.15
CA PHE A 62 6.20 -13.07 -8.94
C PHE A 62 6.85 -12.58 -10.24
N GLY A 63 6.74 -13.36 -11.32
CA GLY A 63 7.43 -13.11 -12.57
C GLY A 63 8.91 -13.51 -12.50
N PRO A 64 9.72 -13.11 -13.50
CA PRO A 64 11.16 -13.33 -13.44
C PRO A 64 11.77 -12.59 -12.23
N PRO A 65 12.82 -13.15 -11.61
CA PRO A 65 13.61 -12.41 -10.64
C PRO A 65 14.17 -11.17 -11.36
N PRO A 66 13.91 -9.96 -10.85
CA PRO A 66 14.37 -8.74 -11.50
C PRO A 66 15.88 -8.61 -11.35
N GLU A 67 16.51 -7.88 -12.27
CA GLU A 67 17.91 -7.49 -12.08
C GLU A 67 18.07 -6.69 -10.77
N PRO A 68 19.15 -6.90 -10.00
CA PRO A 68 19.38 -6.17 -8.75
C PRO A 68 19.33 -4.65 -8.92
N ILE A 69 19.81 -4.15 -10.07
CA ILE A 69 19.77 -2.72 -10.39
C ILE A 69 18.34 -2.23 -10.55
N SER A 70 17.46 -2.99 -11.22
CA SER A 70 16.05 -2.63 -11.35
C SER A 70 15.35 -2.61 -10.00
N LEU A 71 15.68 -3.50 -9.07
CA LEU A 71 15.18 -3.44 -7.68
C LEU A 71 15.63 -2.18 -6.95
N ILE A 72 16.91 -1.82 -7.06
CA ILE A 72 17.45 -0.60 -6.43
C ILE A 72 16.75 0.63 -7.01
N ILE A 73 16.64 0.73 -8.33
CA ILE A 73 15.97 1.85 -9.00
C ILE A 73 14.49 1.92 -8.60
N SER A 74 13.83 0.77 -8.41
CA SER A 74 12.45 0.69 -7.93
C SER A 74 12.27 1.25 -6.52
N GLY A 75 13.21 0.94 -5.61
CA GLY A 75 13.26 1.52 -4.27
C GLY A 75 13.55 3.02 -4.31
N LEU A 76 14.54 3.45 -5.11
CA LEU A 76 14.88 4.86 -5.30
C LEU A 76 13.72 5.68 -5.89
N ALA A 77 12.89 5.08 -6.76
CA ALA A 77 11.71 5.73 -7.30
C ALA A 77 10.69 6.03 -6.18
N ALA A 78 10.47 5.09 -5.26
CA ALA A 78 9.66 5.30 -4.07
C ALA A 78 10.25 6.38 -3.16
N LEU A 79 11.55 6.30 -2.89
CA LEU A 79 12.26 7.26 -2.04
C LEU A 79 12.17 8.68 -2.62
N SER A 80 12.22 8.82 -3.95
CA SER A 80 12.10 10.11 -4.64
C SER A 80 10.74 10.77 -4.36
N VAL A 81 9.65 10.01 -4.36
CA VAL A 81 8.30 10.54 -4.08
C VAL A 81 7.90 10.45 -2.61
N TRP A 82 8.77 9.97 -1.72
CA TRP A 82 8.44 9.72 -0.32
C TRP A 82 7.97 11.00 0.40
N ALA A 83 8.73 12.10 0.28
CA ALA A 83 8.34 13.38 0.88
C ALA A 83 7.05 13.95 0.25
N VAL A 84 6.83 13.69 -1.04
CA VAL A 84 5.60 14.10 -1.76
C VAL A 84 4.38 13.34 -1.26
N ALA A 85 4.55 12.04 -0.99
CA ALA A 85 3.49 11.23 -0.38
C ALA A 85 3.15 11.76 1.02
N TRP A 86 4.15 12.07 1.84
CA TRP A 86 3.92 12.67 3.16
C TRP A 86 3.30 14.06 3.08
N TRP A 87 3.69 14.90 2.13
CA TRP A 87 3.02 16.18 1.87
C TRP A 87 1.53 16.00 1.57
N LEU A 88 1.17 15.01 0.75
CA LEU A 88 -0.23 14.69 0.46
C LEU A 88 -0.97 14.21 1.71
N MET A 89 -0.34 13.35 2.51
CA MET A 89 -0.97 12.79 3.71
C MET A 89 -1.18 13.86 4.78
N ASP A 90 -0.14 14.64 5.06
CA ASP A 90 -0.14 15.71 6.06
C ASP A 90 -1.06 16.86 5.64
N GLY A 91 -1.00 17.30 4.39
CA GLY A 91 -1.92 18.32 3.86
C GLY A 91 -3.38 17.86 3.86
N SER A 92 -3.65 16.57 3.59
CA SER A 92 -5.01 16.03 3.70
C SER A 92 -5.48 15.98 5.15
N ASN A 93 -4.59 15.61 6.09
CA ASN A 93 -4.91 15.64 7.52
C ASN A 93 -5.21 17.07 7.99
N HIS A 94 -4.38 18.05 7.63
CA HIS A 94 -4.58 19.45 7.96
C HIS A 94 -5.95 19.97 7.47
N LEU A 95 -6.33 19.66 6.23
CA LEU A 95 -7.65 20.02 5.69
C LEU A 95 -8.80 19.32 6.45
N LEU A 96 -8.60 18.09 6.91
CA LEU A 96 -9.58 17.39 7.74
C LEU A 96 -9.68 18.00 9.13
N GLU A 97 -8.57 18.40 9.74
CA GLU A 97 -8.54 19.06 11.03
C GLU A 97 -9.30 20.39 11.01
N GLU A 98 -9.09 21.21 9.98
CA GLU A 98 -9.83 22.47 9.81
C GLU A 98 -11.34 22.29 9.64
N ARG A 99 -11.77 21.15 9.08
CA ARG A 99 -13.16 20.94 8.64
C ARG A 99 -13.98 20.05 9.56
N ALA A 100 -13.35 19.06 10.18
CA ALA A 100 -13.99 18.01 10.95
C ALA A 100 -13.47 17.92 12.39
N GLY A 101 -12.34 18.56 12.71
CA GLY A 101 -11.72 18.51 14.04
C GLY A 101 -10.51 17.60 14.12
N LEU A 102 -9.90 17.58 15.30
CA LEU A 102 -8.70 16.78 15.58
C LEU A 102 -9.09 15.33 15.88
N LEU A 103 -8.29 14.38 15.41
CA LEU A 103 -8.40 13.01 15.90
C LEU A 103 -7.93 12.94 17.36
N PRO A 104 -8.39 11.93 18.12
CA PRO A 104 -7.79 11.58 19.41
C PRO A 104 -6.28 11.36 19.27
N VAL A 105 -5.54 11.74 20.32
CA VAL A 105 -4.09 11.56 20.33
C VAL A 105 -3.78 10.06 20.27
N PRO A 106 -2.98 9.60 19.29
CA PRO A 106 -2.65 8.19 19.17
C PRO A 106 -1.80 7.72 20.35
N GLN A 107 -1.88 6.42 20.67
CA GLN A 107 -1.05 5.84 21.71
C GLN A 107 0.39 5.69 21.21
N PHE A 108 1.35 6.13 22.03
CA PHE A 108 2.75 5.93 21.71
C PHE A 108 3.13 4.46 21.92
N LEU A 109 3.79 3.87 20.91
CA LEU A 109 4.14 2.44 20.84
C LEU A 109 4.82 1.92 22.12
N ALA A 110 5.70 2.72 22.72
CA ALA A 110 6.44 2.33 23.92
C ALA A 110 5.56 2.16 25.18
N PHE A 111 4.31 2.65 25.14
CA PHE A 111 3.36 2.52 26.23
C PHE A 111 2.32 1.42 26.00
N ILE A 112 2.35 0.74 24.85
CA ILE A 112 1.43 -0.36 24.56
C ILE A 112 1.96 -1.62 25.26
N PRO A 113 1.20 -2.24 26.18
CA PRO A 113 1.65 -3.42 26.92
C PRO A 113 1.96 -4.65 26.06
N ASP A 114 1.39 -4.73 24.85
CA ASP A 114 1.56 -5.77 23.82
C ASP A 114 1.85 -7.17 24.36
N LYS A 115 0.81 -7.83 24.86
CA LYS A 115 0.92 -9.17 25.49
C LYS A 115 0.28 -10.24 24.63
N LEU A 116 1.04 -11.29 24.35
CA LEU A 116 0.49 -12.59 23.94
C LEU A 116 0.45 -13.51 25.16
N PRO A 117 -0.43 -14.52 25.20
CA PRO A 117 -0.51 -15.45 26.33
C PRO A 117 0.87 -16.02 26.70
N GLY A 118 1.41 -15.59 27.84
CA GLY A 118 2.70 -16.02 28.37
C GLY A 118 3.95 -15.31 27.81
N VAL A 119 3.82 -14.30 26.97
CA VAL A 119 4.95 -13.56 26.37
C VAL A 119 4.68 -12.05 26.38
N ASP A 120 5.58 -11.31 27.02
CA ASP A 120 5.64 -9.85 26.96
C ASP A 120 6.42 -9.44 25.70
N LEU A 121 5.77 -8.74 24.78
CA LEU A 121 6.37 -8.31 23.52
C LEU A 121 6.66 -6.81 23.48
N ALA A 122 6.31 -6.05 24.52
CA ALA A 122 6.43 -4.58 24.53
C ALA A 122 7.86 -4.11 24.19
N SER A 123 8.88 -4.80 24.72
CA SER A 123 10.28 -4.46 24.46
C SER A 123 10.76 -4.73 23.03
N ALA A 124 10.01 -5.52 22.25
CA ALA A 124 10.33 -5.87 20.87
C ALA A 124 9.29 -5.32 19.87
N SER A 125 8.29 -4.54 20.33
CA SER A 125 7.17 -4.10 19.50
C SER A 125 7.64 -3.24 18.32
N TYR A 126 8.72 -2.46 18.46
CA TYR A 126 9.30 -1.68 17.37
C TYR A 126 9.92 -2.57 16.28
N GLU A 127 10.76 -3.54 16.66
CA GLU A 127 11.37 -4.49 15.74
C GLU A 127 10.33 -5.38 15.06
N LEU A 128 9.31 -5.80 15.81
CA LEU A 128 8.17 -6.55 15.28
C LEU A 128 7.39 -5.71 14.28
N GLN A 129 7.12 -4.44 14.59
CA GLN A 129 6.46 -3.53 13.66
C GLN A 129 7.28 -3.36 12.37
N ILE A 130 8.61 -3.20 12.45
CA ILE A 130 9.47 -3.19 11.26
C ILE A 130 9.34 -4.49 10.47
N LEU A 131 9.45 -5.65 11.13
CA LEU A 131 9.33 -6.95 10.47
C LEU A 131 7.98 -7.09 9.75
N PHE A 132 6.88 -6.74 10.41
CA PHE A 132 5.54 -6.85 9.84
C PHE A 132 5.30 -5.85 8.71
N VAL A 133 5.58 -4.56 8.94
CA VAL A 133 5.17 -3.47 8.04
C VAL A 133 6.18 -3.25 6.91
N VAL A 134 7.48 -3.46 7.14
CA VAL A 134 8.52 -3.27 6.11
C VAL A 134 8.75 -4.52 5.28
N VAL A 135 8.62 -5.72 5.87
CA VAL A 135 8.98 -6.97 5.20
C VAL A 135 7.76 -7.82 4.86
N LEU A 136 7.04 -8.30 5.88
CA LEU A 136 6.02 -9.33 5.68
C LEU A 136 4.80 -8.82 4.91
N LEU A 137 4.24 -7.67 5.30
CA LEU A 137 3.08 -7.08 4.63
C LEU A 137 3.40 -6.70 3.18
N PRO A 138 4.48 -5.95 2.87
CA PRO A 138 4.84 -5.65 1.49
C PRO A 138 5.09 -6.89 0.64
N LEU A 139 5.69 -7.95 1.20
CA LEU A 139 5.95 -9.19 0.48
C LEU A 139 4.66 -9.91 0.10
N LEU A 140 3.72 -10.03 1.05
CA LEU A 140 2.43 -10.67 0.81
C LEU A 140 1.52 -9.83 -0.09
N GLN A 141 1.55 -8.51 0.06
CA GLN A 141 0.88 -7.60 -0.86
C GLN A 141 1.50 -7.67 -2.26
N ALA A 142 2.81 -7.86 -2.39
CA ALA A 142 3.44 -8.04 -3.70
C ALA A 142 2.94 -9.29 -4.41
N TRP A 143 2.75 -10.38 -3.66
CA TRP A 143 2.10 -11.56 -4.16
C TRP A 143 0.66 -11.27 -4.63
N LEU A 144 -0.19 -10.78 -3.71
CA LEU A 144 -1.63 -10.68 -3.95
C LEU A 144 -1.99 -9.57 -4.95
N ILE A 145 -1.39 -8.40 -4.81
CA ILE A 145 -1.74 -7.20 -5.58
C ILE A 145 -0.95 -7.16 -6.89
N TRP A 146 0.37 -7.19 -6.84
CA TRP A 146 1.21 -7.07 -8.05
C TRP A 146 1.23 -8.36 -8.87
N GLY A 147 1.40 -9.50 -8.20
CA GLY A 147 1.51 -10.79 -8.88
C GLY A 147 0.18 -11.34 -9.39
N LEU A 148 -0.89 -11.22 -8.60
CA LEU A 148 -2.21 -11.79 -8.96
C LEU A 148 -3.20 -10.75 -9.48
N ALA A 149 -3.48 -9.67 -8.76
CA ALA A 149 -4.52 -8.71 -9.16
C ALA A 149 -4.11 -7.90 -10.41
N GLN A 150 -2.90 -7.35 -10.45
CA GLN A 150 -2.40 -6.59 -11.61
C GLN A 150 -2.30 -7.45 -12.87
N SER A 151 -1.90 -8.72 -12.72
CA SER A 151 -1.81 -9.66 -13.84
C SER A 151 -3.19 -10.03 -14.39
N GLU A 152 -4.19 -10.27 -13.52
CA GLU A 152 -5.57 -10.49 -13.93
C GLU A 152 -6.16 -9.25 -14.63
N LEU A 153 -5.96 -8.07 -14.06
CA LEU A 153 -6.37 -6.81 -14.66
C LEU A 153 -5.68 -6.58 -16.01
N GLY A 154 -4.41 -6.98 -16.15
CA GLY A 154 -3.67 -6.90 -17.41
C GLY A 154 -4.35 -7.69 -18.54
N VAL A 155 -4.86 -8.88 -18.24
CA VAL A 155 -5.63 -9.71 -19.19
C VAL A 155 -6.99 -9.09 -19.51
N MET A 156 -7.64 -8.45 -18.52
CA MET A 156 -8.98 -7.90 -18.69
C MET A 156 -9.01 -6.57 -19.45
N ILE A 157 -8.13 -5.63 -19.10
CA ILE A 157 -8.18 -4.23 -19.56
C ILE A 157 -6.89 -3.75 -20.23
N GLY A 158 -5.87 -4.60 -20.35
CA GLY A 158 -4.54 -4.27 -20.86
C GLY A 158 -3.59 -3.79 -19.76
N ARG A 159 -2.29 -4.08 -19.90
CA ARG A 159 -1.30 -3.89 -18.83
C ARG A 159 -1.14 -2.45 -18.37
N TRP A 160 -1.19 -1.49 -19.30
CA TRP A 160 -1.11 -0.07 -18.97
C TRP A 160 -2.26 0.40 -18.06
N ARG A 161 -3.51 0.09 -18.43
CA ARG A 161 -4.70 0.44 -17.62
C ARG A 161 -4.71 -0.32 -16.29
N ALA A 162 -4.27 -1.58 -16.32
CA ALA A 162 -4.12 -2.39 -15.12
C ALA A 162 -3.16 -1.76 -14.11
N ALA A 163 -2.06 -1.15 -14.54
CA ALA A 163 -1.14 -0.46 -13.63
C ALA A 163 -1.83 0.66 -12.85
N TRP A 164 -2.58 1.54 -13.54
CA TRP A 164 -3.33 2.62 -12.89
C TRP A 164 -4.40 2.10 -11.92
N VAL A 165 -5.21 1.13 -12.35
CA VAL A 165 -6.27 0.55 -11.51
C VAL A 165 -5.68 -0.17 -10.30
N THR A 166 -4.58 -0.89 -10.48
CA THR A 166 -3.91 -1.61 -9.37
C THR A 166 -3.23 -0.64 -8.41
N GLY A 167 -2.62 0.44 -8.92
CA GLY A 167 -2.05 1.48 -8.06
C GLY A 167 -3.12 2.16 -7.21
N ALA A 168 -4.28 2.48 -7.79
CA ALA A 168 -5.41 3.01 -7.05
C ALA A 168 -5.97 2.01 -6.03
N LEU A 169 -6.12 0.73 -6.43
CA LEU A 169 -6.54 -0.36 -5.56
C LEU A 169 -5.60 -0.52 -4.36
N PHE A 170 -4.29 -0.48 -4.59
CA PHE A 170 -3.28 -0.55 -3.55
C PHE A 170 -3.36 0.63 -2.58
N GLY A 171 -3.55 1.84 -3.12
CA GLY A 171 -3.65 3.04 -2.31
C GLY A 171 -4.83 2.99 -1.34
N ALA A 172 -6.01 2.66 -1.87
CA ALA A 172 -7.21 2.44 -1.06
C ALA A 172 -7.05 1.26 -0.09
N PHE A 173 -6.43 0.16 -0.52
CA PHE A 173 -6.17 -1.00 0.33
C PHE A 173 -5.33 -0.61 1.55
N ASN A 174 -4.22 0.11 1.38
CA ASN A 174 -3.36 0.47 2.52
C ASN A 174 -3.98 1.53 3.42
N ALA A 175 -4.75 2.48 2.88
CA ALA A 175 -5.51 3.43 3.71
C ALA A 175 -6.51 2.71 4.63
N LEU A 176 -7.14 1.64 4.13
CA LEU A 176 -8.11 0.83 4.87
C LEU A 176 -7.47 -0.11 5.91
N ILE A 177 -6.29 -0.67 5.64
CA ILE A 177 -5.71 -1.73 6.49
C ILE A 177 -4.61 -1.25 7.44
N ALA A 178 -4.17 0.01 7.32
CA ALA A 178 -3.19 0.59 8.23
C ALA A 178 -3.69 0.50 9.68
N VAL A 179 -2.76 0.26 10.59
CA VAL A 179 -3.07 0.14 12.02
C VAL A 179 -3.52 1.49 12.57
N GLN A 180 -4.64 1.47 13.28
CA GLN A 180 -5.30 2.64 13.85
C GLN A 180 -4.75 2.94 15.26
N ASP A 181 -4.67 4.23 15.58
CA ASP A 181 -4.40 4.82 16.92
C ASP A 181 -3.05 4.47 17.58
N VAL A 182 -2.02 4.22 16.77
CA VAL A 182 -0.66 3.93 17.25
C VAL A 182 0.37 4.82 16.56
N GLU A 183 1.34 5.35 17.32
CA GLU A 183 2.49 6.10 16.80
C GLU A 183 3.82 5.63 17.41
N PRO A 184 4.92 5.46 16.65
CA PRO A 184 5.01 5.56 15.20
C PRO A 184 4.25 4.43 14.50
N ALA A 185 3.52 4.76 13.45
CA ALA A 185 2.95 3.79 12.51
C ALA A 185 2.75 4.47 11.16
N MET A 186 2.44 3.68 10.14
CA MET A 186 1.96 4.23 8.88
C MET A 186 0.55 4.81 9.07
N PRO A 187 0.25 6.00 8.52
CA PRO A 187 -1.00 6.70 8.78
C PRO A 187 -2.17 5.94 8.15
N TRP A 188 -3.31 5.92 8.85
CA TRP A 188 -4.55 5.30 8.39
C TRP A 188 -5.58 6.36 7.97
N GLY A 189 -6.73 5.91 7.48
CA GLY A 189 -7.88 6.78 7.29
C GLY A 189 -7.85 7.61 6.00
N LEU A 190 -8.70 8.63 5.93
CA LEU A 190 -8.86 9.44 4.72
C LEU A 190 -7.63 10.29 4.45
N ALA A 191 -6.97 10.77 5.50
CA ALA A 191 -5.73 11.55 5.41
C ALA A 191 -4.63 10.79 4.64
N SER A 192 -4.49 9.49 4.85
CA SER A 192 -3.39 8.73 4.25
C SER A 192 -3.60 8.36 2.78
N LEU A 193 -4.84 8.46 2.28
CA LEU A 193 -5.23 7.96 0.97
C LEU A 193 -4.40 8.57 -0.16
N GLY A 194 -4.18 9.89 -0.15
CA GLY A 194 -3.46 10.59 -1.21
C GLY A 194 -2.02 10.09 -1.37
N GLY A 195 -1.29 9.95 -0.27
CA GLY A 195 0.08 9.45 -0.30
C GLY A 195 0.17 7.97 -0.71
N TYR A 196 -0.75 7.13 -0.22
CA TYR A 196 -0.78 5.72 -0.62
C TYR A 196 -1.16 5.52 -2.09
N LEU A 197 -2.05 6.34 -2.64
CA LEU A 197 -2.36 6.34 -4.08
C LEU A 197 -1.10 6.65 -4.91
N LEU A 198 -0.32 7.67 -4.52
CA LEU A 198 0.92 8.03 -5.20
C LEU A 198 1.92 6.86 -5.21
N ILE A 199 2.19 6.27 -4.04
CA ILE A 199 3.11 5.14 -3.91
C ILE A 199 2.61 3.90 -4.65
N GLY A 200 1.30 3.63 -4.58
CA GLY A 200 0.67 2.53 -5.31
C GLY A 200 0.83 2.68 -6.82
N ILE A 201 0.65 3.89 -7.35
CA ILE A 201 0.85 4.19 -8.78
C ILE A 201 2.31 3.95 -9.16
N VAL A 202 3.27 4.46 -8.39
CA VAL A 202 4.71 4.25 -8.67
C VAL A 202 5.07 2.77 -8.64
N ALA A 203 4.63 2.03 -7.62
CA ALA A 203 4.87 0.59 -7.50
C ALA A 203 4.25 -0.19 -8.67
N ALA A 204 3.00 0.11 -9.04
CA ALA A 204 2.32 -0.55 -10.14
C ALA A 204 2.98 -0.25 -11.50
N LEU A 205 3.47 0.99 -11.70
CA LEU A 205 4.22 1.37 -12.91
C LEU A 205 5.56 0.65 -12.99
N VAL A 206 6.28 0.54 -11.87
CA VAL A 206 7.52 -0.25 -11.78
C VAL A 206 7.26 -1.72 -12.12
N VAL A 207 6.23 -2.34 -11.54
CA VAL A 207 5.82 -3.73 -11.86
C VAL A 207 5.43 -3.86 -13.33
N TYR A 208 4.76 -2.85 -13.90
CA TYR A 208 4.41 -2.83 -15.31
C TYR A 208 5.65 -2.79 -16.21
N LEU A 209 6.65 -1.98 -15.87
CA LEU A 209 7.87 -1.85 -16.66
C LEU A 209 8.77 -3.08 -16.55
N THR A 210 9.00 -3.57 -15.33
CA THR A 210 9.89 -4.72 -15.05
C THR A 210 9.23 -6.08 -15.33
N GLY A 211 7.90 -6.15 -15.26
CA GLY A 211 7.17 -7.42 -15.28
C GLY A 211 7.34 -8.27 -14.02
N SER A 212 7.83 -7.68 -12.92
CA SER A 212 8.16 -8.42 -11.70
C SER A 212 7.49 -7.84 -10.47
N ALA A 213 6.80 -8.68 -9.70
CA ALA A 213 6.16 -8.29 -8.44
C ALA A 213 7.19 -7.90 -7.37
N TRP A 214 8.40 -8.43 -7.47
CA TRP A 214 9.54 -8.09 -6.60
C TRP A 214 9.90 -6.60 -6.65
N ALA A 215 9.72 -5.98 -7.81
CA ALA A 215 9.98 -4.56 -7.98
C ALA A 215 8.94 -3.71 -7.22
N GLY A 216 7.67 -4.14 -7.22
CA GLY A 216 6.62 -3.53 -6.38
C GLY A 216 6.82 -3.78 -4.88
N PHE A 217 7.36 -4.94 -4.49
CA PHE A 217 7.83 -5.18 -3.11
C PHE A 217 8.90 -4.18 -2.71
N ALA A 218 9.98 -4.05 -3.50
CA ALA A 218 11.06 -3.12 -3.21
C ALA A 218 10.57 -1.68 -3.09
N THR A 219 9.74 -1.21 -4.03
CA THR A 219 9.14 0.13 -3.96
C THR A 219 8.34 0.33 -2.67
N HIS A 220 7.45 -0.60 -2.32
CA HIS A 220 6.63 -0.46 -1.11
C HIS A 220 7.46 -0.53 0.17
N SER A 221 8.33 -1.54 0.30
CA SER A 221 9.20 -1.69 1.47
C SER A 221 10.12 -0.50 1.68
N THR A 222 10.69 0.08 0.61
CA THR A 222 11.49 1.30 0.72
C THR A 222 10.67 2.49 1.21
N PHE A 223 9.45 2.68 0.71
CA PHE A 223 8.57 3.76 1.17
C PHE A 223 8.23 3.64 2.66
N VAL A 224 7.84 2.44 3.11
CA VAL A 224 7.51 2.20 4.52
C VAL A 224 8.76 2.39 5.39
N TYR A 225 9.89 1.78 5.02
CA TYR A 225 11.12 1.90 5.79
C TYR A 225 11.59 3.35 5.91
N ALA A 226 11.56 4.12 4.81
CA ALA A 226 11.88 5.54 4.82
C ALA A 226 10.93 6.33 5.73
N SER A 227 9.66 5.93 5.82
CA SER A 227 8.68 6.57 6.70
C SER A 227 8.98 6.32 8.18
N PHE A 228 9.47 5.14 8.56
CA PHE A 228 9.94 4.93 9.93
C PHE A 228 11.29 5.61 10.21
N ALA A 229 12.19 5.63 9.23
CA ALA A 229 13.55 6.12 9.43
C ALA A 229 13.70 7.63 9.35
N LEU A 230 12.91 8.32 8.51
CA LEU A 230 13.15 9.72 8.12
C LEU A 230 11.98 10.67 8.41
N ARG A 231 10.80 10.17 8.82
CA ARG A 231 9.61 11.03 9.03
C ARG A 231 9.87 12.14 10.03
N ASP A 232 10.51 11.83 11.15
CA ASP A 232 10.80 12.84 12.19
C ASP A 232 11.80 13.90 11.70
N ASP A 233 12.73 13.55 10.81
CA ASP A 233 13.63 14.51 10.18
C ASP A 233 12.87 15.44 9.22
N LEU A 234 11.97 14.87 8.41
CA LEU A 234 11.12 15.65 7.50
C LEU A 234 10.21 16.61 8.28
N SER A 235 9.54 16.12 9.33
CA SER A 235 8.67 16.94 10.18
C SER A 235 9.44 18.09 10.84
N ARG A 236 10.66 17.83 11.33
CA ARG A 236 11.52 18.87 11.92
C ARG A 236 11.95 19.91 10.89
N GLU A 237 12.35 19.48 9.70
CA GLU A 237 12.79 20.39 8.64
C GLU A 237 11.63 21.21 8.06
N MET A 238 10.41 20.69 8.06
CA MET A 238 9.23 21.36 7.50
C MET A 238 8.41 22.12 8.53
N LEU A 239 8.81 22.07 9.80
CA LEU A 239 8.10 22.75 10.88
C LEU A 239 7.97 24.25 10.60
N GLY A 240 6.72 24.75 10.65
CA GLY A 240 6.40 26.17 10.43
C GLY A 240 6.45 26.63 8.97
N LYS A 241 6.64 25.72 8.00
CA LYS A 241 6.55 26.03 6.56
C LYS A 241 5.15 25.70 6.04
N ASP A 242 4.54 26.64 5.33
CA ASP A 242 3.24 26.43 4.67
C ASP A 242 3.34 25.35 3.58
N TYR A 243 2.26 24.62 3.30
CA TYR A 243 2.25 23.56 2.29
C TYR A 243 2.59 24.02 0.86
N PHE A 244 2.46 25.32 0.57
CA PHE A 244 2.84 25.92 -0.72
C PHE A 244 4.15 26.72 -0.66
N ASP A 245 4.89 26.61 0.44
CA ASP A 245 6.22 27.19 0.57
C ASP A 245 7.18 26.65 -0.50
N LEU A 246 8.16 27.46 -0.90
CA LEU A 246 9.15 27.11 -1.90
C LEU A 246 9.91 25.82 -1.56
N ALA A 247 10.13 25.53 -0.27
CA ALA A 247 10.79 24.29 0.17
C ALA A 247 9.97 23.05 -0.21
N TRP A 248 8.67 23.04 0.07
CA TRP A 248 7.76 21.96 -0.32
C TRP A 248 7.65 21.83 -1.83
N LEU A 249 7.46 22.95 -2.54
CA LEU A 249 7.38 22.94 -4.01
C LEU A 249 8.65 22.37 -4.65
N THR A 250 9.82 22.69 -4.09
CA THR A 250 11.10 22.16 -4.55
C THR A 250 11.19 20.66 -4.33
N LEU A 251 10.83 20.16 -3.15
CA LEU A 251 10.80 18.72 -2.88
C LEU A 251 9.82 17.98 -3.78
N ILE A 252 8.64 18.55 -4.04
CA ILE A 252 7.65 17.96 -4.94
C ILE A 252 8.20 17.88 -6.36
N LEU A 253 8.77 18.97 -6.87
CA LEU A 253 9.34 19.01 -8.21
C LEU A 253 10.49 18.02 -8.37
N LEU A 254 11.44 18.02 -7.44
CA LEU A 254 12.59 17.11 -7.47
C LEU A 254 12.17 15.65 -7.32
N GLY A 255 11.23 15.36 -6.42
CA GLY A 255 10.75 14.01 -6.15
C GLY A 255 10.00 13.40 -7.33
N VAL A 256 9.05 14.14 -7.90
CA VAL A 256 8.29 13.69 -9.08
C VAL A 256 9.21 13.55 -10.30
N SER A 257 10.13 14.50 -10.52
CA SER A 257 11.09 14.44 -11.62
C SER A 257 12.06 13.26 -11.47
N GLY A 258 12.57 13.04 -10.25
CA GLY A 258 13.44 11.92 -9.92
C GLY A 258 12.77 10.58 -10.19
N ALA A 259 11.55 10.38 -9.69
CA ALA A 259 10.79 9.16 -9.97
C ALA A 259 10.50 8.98 -11.48
N ALA A 260 10.14 10.05 -12.19
CA ALA A 260 9.91 9.99 -13.63
C ALA A 260 11.17 9.55 -14.40
N ILE A 261 12.34 10.10 -14.06
CA ILE A 261 13.63 9.72 -14.65
C ILE A 261 13.94 8.25 -14.35
N LEU A 262 13.82 7.83 -13.08
CA LEU A 262 14.08 6.45 -12.67
C LEU A 262 13.15 5.46 -13.39
N LEU A 263 11.88 5.79 -13.57
CA LEU A 263 10.94 5.00 -14.38
C LEU A 263 11.36 4.94 -15.85
N GLN A 264 11.88 6.02 -16.44
CA GLN A 264 12.44 5.96 -17.80
C GLN A 264 13.69 5.07 -17.86
N VAL A 265 14.56 5.10 -16.84
CA VAL A 265 15.73 4.22 -16.79
C VAL A 265 15.31 2.75 -16.80
N ILE A 266 14.33 2.36 -15.97
CA ILE A 266 13.78 0.99 -15.99
C ILE A 266 13.23 0.66 -17.38
N ARG A 267 12.44 1.57 -17.98
CA ARG A 267 11.82 1.37 -19.30
C ARG A 267 12.85 1.06 -20.40
N PHE A 268 14.02 1.68 -20.39
CA PHE A 268 15.06 1.47 -21.41
C PHE A 268 15.97 0.29 -21.09
N ARG A 269 16.07 -0.10 -19.82
CA ARG A 269 16.90 -1.22 -19.38
C ARG A 269 16.20 -2.55 -19.56
N ASP A 270 14.96 -2.64 -19.11
CA ASP A 270 14.24 -3.91 -19.04
C ASP A 270 13.37 -4.12 -20.31
N PRO A 271 13.49 -5.27 -20.98
CA PRO A 271 12.62 -5.58 -22.10
C PRO A 271 11.17 -5.66 -21.60
N ARG A 272 10.31 -4.84 -22.19
CA ARG A 272 8.89 -4.81 -21.80
C ARG A 272 8.27 -6.20 -21.96
N PRO A 273 7.55 -6.70 -20.93
CA PRO A 273 6.85 -7.96 -21.07
C PRO A 273 5.77 -7.88 -22.16
N ALA A 274 5.50 -8.99 -22.84
CA ALA A 274 4.49 -9.07 -23.88
C ALA A 274 3.10 -8.69 -23.35
N GLU A 275 2.28 -8.06 -24.20
CA GLU A 275 0.87 -7.83 -23.89
C GLU A 275 0.11 -9.16 -23.92
N PRO A 276 -0.68 -9.48 -22.88
CA PRO A 276 -1.51 -10.66 -22.89
C PRO A 276 -2.66 -10.51 -23.88
N GLU A 277 -3.17 -11.64 -24.37
CA GLU A 277 -4.41 -11.67 -25.12
C GLU A 277 -5.57 -11.19 -24.23
N ARG A 278 -6.33 -10.20 -24.72
CA ARG A 278 -7.37 -9.56 -23.92
C ARG A 278 -8.63 -10.42 -23.88
N ASP A 279 -9.13 -10.69 -22.68
CA ASP A 279 -10.44 -11.31 -22.48
C ASP A 279 -11.45 -10.25 -21.98
N SER A 280 -12.18 -9.66 -22.92
CA SER A 280 -13.22 -8.66 -22.65
C SER A 280 -14.56 -9.28 -22.24
N ARG A 281 -14.68 -10.62 -22.25
CA ARG A 281 -15.95 -11.29 -21.98
C ARG A 281 -16.28 -11.16 -20.49
N ARG A 282 -17.32 -10.37 -20.19
CA ARG A 282 -17.86 -10.08 -18.85
C ARG A 282 -16.95 -9.21 -17.97
N LEU A 283 -16.44 -8.10 -18.54
CA LEU A 283 -15.81 -7.01 -17.78
C LEU A 283 -16.70 -6.49 -16.65
N GLY A 284 -18.01 -6.39 -16.89
CA GLY A 284 -19.04 -5.88 -15.98
C GLY A 284 -18.87 -6.27 -14.50
N LEU A 285 -19.42 -7.44 -14.14
CA LEU A 285 -19.44 -7.95 -12.77
C LEU A 285 -18.05 -8.31 -12.20
N ARG A 286 -17.05 -8.51 -13.06
CA ARG A 286 -15.71 -8.94 -12.64
C ARG A 286 -14.76 -7.80 -12.32
N LEU A 287 -15.01 -6.61 -12.87
CA LEU A 287 -14.20 -5.41 -12.64
C LEU A 287 -14.96 -4.38 -11.82
N TYR A 288 -16.12 -3.94 -12.30
CA TYR A 288 -16.79 -2.77 -11.72
C TYR A 288 -17.38 -3.07 -10.34
N LEU A 289 -17.91 -4.28 -10.12
CA LEU A 289 -18.53 -4.61 -8.84
C LEU A 289 -17.51 -4.65 -7.67
N PRO A 290 -16.34 -5.30 -7.79
CA PRO A 290 -15.28 -5.16 -6.79
C PRO A 290 -14.85 -3.71 -6.56
N LEU A 291 -14.67 -2.92 -7.63
CA LEU A 291 -14.25 -1.53 -7.49
C LEU A 291 -15.31 -0.66 -6.80
N ALA A 292 -16.60 -0.91 -7.06
CA ALA A 292 -17.69 -0.25 -6.37
C ALA A 292 -17.74 -0.61 -4.88
N LEU A 293 -17.46 -1.87 -4.52
CA LEU A 293 -17.36 -2.29 -3.12
C LEU A 293 -16.17 -1.65 -2.40
N LEU A 294 -15.01 -1.57 -3.08
CA LEU A 294 -13.85 -0.87 -2.52
C LEU A 294 -14.16 0.61 -2.28
N LEU A 295 -14.80 1.28 -3.25
CA LEU A 295 -15.23 2.66 -3.11
C LEU A 295 -16.21 2.81 -1.93
N GLY A 296 -17.17 1.89 -1.78
CA GLY A 296 -18.06 1.85 -0.63
C GLY A 296 -17.31 1.73 0.70
N ALA A 297 -16.31 0.85 0.79
CA ALA A 297 -15.47 0.72 1.99
C ALA A 297 -14.68 2.00 2.28
N VAL A 298 -14.13 2.68 1.27
CA VAL A 298 -13.45 3.97 1.43
C VAL A 298 -14.42 5.06 1.90
N ILE A 299 -15.65 5.07 1.40
CA ILE A 299 -16.68 6.02 1.86
C ILE A 299 -17.04 5.76 3.33
N VAL A 300 -17.19 4.50 3.73
CA VAL A 300 -17.44 4.14 5.14
C VAL A 300 -16.26 4.56 6.02
N MET A 301 -15.03 4.28 5.60
CA MET A 301 -13.83 4.74 6.31
C MET A 301 -13.80 6.26 6.46
N ALA A 302 -14.10 7.01 5.39
CA ALA A 302 -14.17 8.46 5.43
C ALA A 302 -15.25 8.97 6.41
N ALA A 303 -16.42 8.32 6.43
CA ALA A 303 -17.48 8.68 7.36
C ALA A 303 -17.07 8.44 8.82
N LEU A 304 -16.44 7.29 9.12
CA LEU A 304 -15.96 6.96 10.46
C LEU A 304 -14.80 7.87 10.91
N ASP A 305 -13.89 8.22 10.01
CA ASP A 305 -12.80 9.16 10.29
C ASP A 305 -13.35 10.57 10.60
N ILE A 306 -14.37 11.03 9.88
CA ILE A 306 -15.06 12.30 10.18
C ILE A 306 -15.81 12.24 11.51
N GLU A 307 -16.50 11.13 11.79
CA GLU A 307 -17.23 10.93 13.06
C GLU A 307 -16.29 10.92 14.26
N ALA A 308 -15.12 10.28 14.14
CA ALA A 308 -14.12 10.22 15.20
C ALA A 308 -13.46 11.57 15.56
N ARG A 309 -13.66 12.60 14.72
CA ARG A 309 -13.09 13.95 14.90
C ARG A 309 -14.06 14.96 15.56
N GLN A 310 -15.34 14.59 15.68
CA GLN A 310 -16.41 15.41 16.27
C GLN A 310 -16.54 15.17 17.78
#